data_AF-A0A7X7B1L9-F1
#
_entry.id   AF-A0A7X7B1L9-F1
#
_cell.length_a   1.000
_cell.length_b   1.000
_cell.length_c   1.000
_cell.angle_alpha   90.00
_cell.angle_beta   90.00
_cell.angle_gamma   90.00
#
_symmetry.space_group_name_H-M   'P 1'
#
loop_
_entity.id
_entity.type
_entity.pdbx_description
1 polymer ?
#
loop_
_entity_poly.entity_id
_entity_poly.type
_entity_poly.pdbx_seq_one_letter_code
_entity_poly.pdbx_strand_id
1 'polypeptide(L)'
;MLLKDAIGIKGLQMISFVGAGGKTSAMFRLAKELAETNKKVLISTTTKMYIPETHDGGKLIVGNSIEQIEDASQLIEHGVMTWAGGKTLNGKISGVLPEYLDVIYGKENFDFILVEAD
;
A
#
# COMPACT_ATOMS: atom_id res chain seq x y z
N MET A 1 21.58 -3.71 4.75
CA MET A 1 21.17 -3.06 3.49
C MET A 1 19.68 -2.82 3.55
N LEU A 2 19.23 -1.59 3.29
CA LEU A 2 17.80 -1.27 3.21
C LEU A 2 17.30 -1.56 1.78
N LEU A 3 16.05 -1.99 1.67
CA LEU A 3 15.43 -2.32 0.40
C LEU A 3 15.24 -1.07 -0.47
N LYS A 4 14.90 0.09 0.13
CA LYS A 4 14.78 1.36 -0.59
C LYS A 4 16.07 1.80 -1.31
N ASP A 5 17.23 1.49 -0.73
CA ASP A 5 18.53 1.84 -1.30
C ASP A 5 18.88 0.92 -2.48
N ALA A 6 18.56 -0.37 -2.35
CA ALA A 6 18.81 -1.37 -3.39
C ALA A 6 17.95 -1.14 -4.64
N ILE A 7 16.73 -0.64 -4.47
CA ILE A 7 15.78 -0.39 -5.57
C ILE A 7 15.99 1.01 -6.20
N GLY A 8 16.68 1.94 -5.52
CA GLY A 8 16.98 3.26 -6.05
C GLY A 8 15.75 4.19 -6.13
N ILE A 9 14.82 4.05 -5.19
CA ILE A 9 13.53 4.72 -5.14
C ILE A 9 13.71 6.23 -4.89
N LYS A 10 13.04 7.09 -5.69
CA LYS A 10 13.13 8.56 -5.59
C LYS A 10 11.81 9.23 -5.97
N GLY A 11 11.36 10.19 -5.15
CA GLY A 11 10.16 10.99 -5.41
C GLY A 11 8.86 10.19 -5.29
N LEU A 12 7.78 10.73 -5.86
CA LEU A 12 6.47 10.09 -5.92
C LEU A 12 6.50 8.87 -6.85
N GLN A 13 6.18 7.67 -6.34
CA GLN A 13 6.23 6.43 -7.16
C GLN A 13 5.13 5.43 -6.79
N MET A 14 4.59 4.76 -7.82
CA MET A 14 3.80 3.54 -7.67
C MET A 14 4.67 2.32 -8.03
N ILE A 15 4.76 1.35 -7.11
CA ILE A 15 5.64 0.19 -7.21
C ILE A 15 4.79 -1.08 -7.12
N SER A 16 4.83 -1.90 -8.15
CA SER A 16 4.14 -3.19 -8.18
C SER A 16 5.10 -4.34 -7.86
N PHE A 17 4.68 -5.23 -6.96
CA PHE A 17 5.40 -6.44 -6.58
C PHE A 17 4.77 -7.64 -7.26
N VAL A 18 5.50 -8.33 -8.13
CA VAL A 18 5.06 -9.50 -8.91
C VAL A 18 6.04 -10.67 -8.75
N GLY A 19 5.57 -11.91 -9.00
CA GLY A 19 6.38 -13.13 -8.90
C GLY A 19 5.89 -14.18 -7.87
N ALA A 20 6.60 -15.29 -7.73
CA ALA A 20 6.08 -16.48 -7.03
C ALA A 20 6.25 -16.46 -5.50
N GLY A 21 7.12 -15.62 -4.93
CA GLY A 21 7.41 -15.65 -3.49
C GLY A 21 8.05 -14.37 -2.96
N GLY A 22 7.79 -14.07 -1.69
CA GLY A 22 8.39 -12.93 -0.99
C GLY A 22 7.80 -11.55 -1.30
N LYS A 23 6.86 -11.42 -2.25
CA LYS A 23 6.22 -10.14 -2.64
C LYS A 23 5.68 -9.37 -1.44
N THR A 24 4.77 -9.99 -0.70
CA THR A 24 4.09 -9.42 0.45
C THR A 24 5.09 -8.97 1.52
N SER A 25 6.05 -9.83 1.85
CA SER A 25 7.09 -9.52 2.85
C SER A 25 7.99 -8.37 2.41
N ALA A 26 8.42 -8.33 1.14
CA ALA A 26 9.23 -7.26 0.59
C ALA A 26 8.47 -5.93 0.55
N MET A 27 7.20 -5.96 0.16
CA MET A 27 6.31 -4.81 0.15
C MET A 27 6.15 -4.19 1.54
N PHE A 28 5.80 -4.99 2.55
CA PHE A 28 5.65 -4.49 3.93
C PHE A 28 6.98 -4.01 4.52
N ARG A 29 8.09 -4.69 4.19
CA ARG A 29 9.42 -4.24 4.59
C ARG A 29 9.76 -2.88 4.00
N LEU A 30 9.50 -2.68 2.70
CA LEU A 30 9.73 -1.40 2.04
C LEU A 30 8.83 -0.30 2.64
N ALA A 31 7.56 -0.60 2.87
CA ALA A 31 6.61 0.35 3.47
C ALA A 31 7.11 0.88 4.82
N LYS A 32 7.62 -0.01 5.67
CA LYS A 32 8.22 0.35 6.96
C LYS A 32 9.44 1.27 6.79
N GLU A 33 10.37 0.90 5.93
CA GLU A 33 11.60 1.69 5.68
C GLU A 33 11.32 3.08 5.09
N LEU A 34 10.24 3.24 4.34
CA LEU A 34 9.77 4.51 3.78
C LEU A 34 9.06 5.35 4.85
N ALA A 35 8.15 4.74 5.62
CA ALA A 35 7.44 5.42 6.71
C ALA A 35 8.39 5.95 7.79
N GLU A 36 9.47 5.22 8.09
CA GLU A 36 10.57 5.66 8.98
C GLU A 36 11.33 6.90 8.47
N THR A 37 11.10 7.31 7.21
CA THR A 37 11.63 8.55 6.62
C THR A 37 10.57 9.64 6.46
N ASN A 38 9.53 9.62 7.29
CA ASN A 38 8.41 10.58 7.27
C ASN A 38 7.67 10.60 5.92
N LYS A 39 7.59 9.44 5.25
CA LYS A 39 6.84 9.29 4.01
C LYS A 39 5.45 8.76 4.27
N LYS A 40 4.48 9.22 3.48
CA LYS A 40 3.12 8.68 3.48
C LYS A 40 3.01 7.58 2.42
N VAL A 41 2.76 6.36 2.88
CA VAL A 41 2.80 5.15 2.06
C VAL A 41 1.42 4.52 2.02
N LEU A 42 0.89 4.29 0.83
CA LEU A 42 -0.28 3.46 0.60
C LEU A 42 0.17 2.04 0.22
N ILE A 43 -0.41 1.04 0.87
CA ILE A 43 -0.35 -0.35 0.46
C ILE A 43 -1.69 -0.75 -0.13
N SER A 44 -1.66 -1.44 -1.25
CA SER A 44 -2.85 -2.03 -1.84
C SER A 44 -2.52 -3.33 -2.57
N THR A 45 -3.53 -3.93 -3.17
CA THR A 45 -3.38 -5.10 -4.03
C THR A 45 -4.46 -5.08 -5.09
N THR A 46 -4.17 -5.70 -6.24
CA THR A 46 -5.15 -5.99 -7.30
C THR A 46 -5.69 -7.42 -7.21
N THR A 47 -5.14 -8.25 -6.31
CA THR A 47 -5.51 -9.65 -6.12
C THR A 47 -5.92 -9.91 -4.66
N LYS A 48 -6.03 -11.18 -4.25
CA LYS A 48 -6.36 -11.53 -2.86
C LYS A 48 -5.07 -11.64 -2.05
N MET A 49 -4.84 -10.74 -1.11
CA MET A 49 -3.69 -10.80 -0.21
C MET A 49 -4.09 -11.12 1.23
N TYR A 50 -3.18 -11.73 1.97
CA TYR A 50 -3.28 -11.81 3.42
C TYR A 50 -2.65 -10.55 4.03
N ILE A 51 -3.31 -9.91 5.00
CA ILE A 51 -2.70 -8.83 5.77
C ILE A 51 -2.00 -9.46 6.97
N PRO A 52 -0.67 -9.29 7.15
CA PRO A 52 0.02 -9.76 8.33
C PRO A 52 -0.58 -9.11 9.58
N GLU A 53 -0.84 -9.90 10.62
CA GLU A 53 -1.27 -9.38 11.93
C GLU A 53 -0.24 -8.42 12.53
N THR A 54 1.04 -8.59 12.17
CA THR A 54 2.19 -7.78 12.61
C THR A 54 2.37 -6.49 11.82
N HIS A 55 1.35 -5.99 11.12
CA HIS A 55 1.46 -4.70 10.49
C HIS A 55 1.44 -3.62 11.58
N ASP A 56 2.65 -3.19 12.01
CA ASP A 56 2.95 -2.24 13.08
C ASP A 56 2.28 -0.85 12.90
N GLY A 57 0.95 -0.77 12.98
CA GLY A 57 0.22 0.49 13.16
C GLY A 57 -0.37 1.15 11.90
N GLY A 58 -0.46 0.43 10.76
CA GLY A 58 -1.09 0.97 9.56
C GLY A 58 -2.62 0.95 9.62
N LYS A 59 -3.29 2.05 9.25
CA LYS A 59 -4.77 2.10 9.20
C LYS A 59 -5.28 1.30 8.00
N LEU A 60 -6.09 0.26 8.23
CA LEU A 60 -6.77 -0.50 7.18
C LEU A 60 -8.10 0.17 6.81
N ILE A 61 -8.23 0.56 5.54
CA ILE A 61 -9.46 1.04 4.92
C ILE A 61 -10.00 -0.06 4.00
N VAL A 62 -11.25 -0.44 4.22
CA VAL A 62 -11.92 -1.48 3.42
C VAL A 62 -13.12 -0.87 2.72
N GLY A 63 -13.15 -1.01 1.40
CA GLY A 63 -14.20 -0.47 0.55
C GLY A 63 -13.65 -0.06 -0.82
N ASN A 64 -14.55 0.23 -1.74
CA ASN A 64 -14.23 0.62 -3.12
C ASN A 64 -14.56 2.11 -3.38
N SER A 65 -14.40 2.97 -2.37
CA SER A 65 -14.59 4.41 -2.50
C SER A 65 -13.25 5.13 -2.53
N ILE A 66 -13.04 5.90 -3.61
CA ILE A 66 -11.89 6.79 -3.77
C ILE A 66 -11.96 7.92 -2.74
N GLU A 67 -13.15 8.50 -2.49
CA GLU A 67 -13.29 9.57 -1.51
C GLU A 67 -12.86 9.12 -0.11
N GLN A 68 -13.21 7.89 0.29
CA GLN A 68 -12.87 7.37 1.61
C GLN A 68 -11.36 7.29 1.85
N ILE A 69 -10.59 6.90 0.83
CA ILE A 69 -9.13 6.81 0.94
C ILE A 69 -8.48 8.20 0.87
N GLU A 70 -9.05 9.12 0.08
CA GLU A 70 -8.64 10.52 0.04
C GLU A 70 -8.84 11.21 1.40
N ASP A 71 -10.04 11.12 1.98
CA ASP A 71 -10.35 11.67 3.30
C ASP A 71 -9.45 11.05 4.38
N ALA A 72 -9.24 9.74 4.34
CA ALA A 72 -8.35 9.07 5.28
C ALA A 72 -6.90 9.55 5.14
N SER A 73 -6.43 9.81 3.93
CA SER A 73 -5.06 10.30 3.67
C SER A 73 -4.79 11.68 4.28
N GLN A 74 -5.82 12.50 4.46
CA GLN A 74 -5.71 13.83 5.09
C GLN A 74 -5.55 13.75 6.61
N LEU A 75 -5.90 12.62 7.23
CA LEU A 75 -5.80 12.42 8.68
C LEU A 75 -4.39 12.02 9.14
N ILE A 76 -3.46 11.82 8.22
CA ILE A 76 -2.07 11.45 8.51
C ILE A 76 -1.11 12.35 7.73
N GLU A 77 -0.04 12.80 8.37
CA GLU A 77 1.06 13.49 7.68
C GLU A 77 2.02 12.49 7.04
N HIS A 78 2.36 11.43 7.76
CA HIS A 78 3.23 10.33 7.32
C HIS A 78 2.79 9.01 7.95
N GLY A 79 3.37 7.89 7.47
CA GLY A 79 3.06 6.55 7.97
C GLY A 79 2.51 5.63 6.87
N VAL A 80 2.00 4.46 7.28
CA VAL A 80 1.46 3.45 6.36
C VAL A 80 -0.06 3.38 6.44
N MET A 81 -0.71 3.33 5.29
CA MET A 81 -2.12 3.03 5.14
C MET A 81 -2.30 1.81 4.26
N THR A 82 -3.32 1.00 4.51
CA THR A 82 -3.68 -0.12 3.63
C THR A 82 -5.07 0.09 3.07
N TRP A 83 -5.23 0.01 1.76
CA TRP A 83 -6.53 0.07 1.11
C TRP A 83 -6.85 -1.21 0.37
N ALA A 84 -8.04 -1.75 0.63
CA ALA A 84 -8.51 -2.99 0.03
C ALA A 84 -9.99 -2.90 -0.34
N GLY A 85 -10.39 -3.59 -1.41
CA GLY A 85 -11.77 -3.58 -1.89
C GLY A 85 -12.77 -4.34 -1.00
N GLY A 86 -12.28 -5.17 -0.07
CA GLY A 86 -13.16 -6.00 0.77
C GLY A 86 -12.39 -6.90 1.75
N LYS A 87 -13.10 -7.43 2.74
CA LYS A 87 -12.63 -8.53 3.60
C LYS A 87 -13.30 -9.83 3.17
N THR A 88 -12.52 -10.90 3.13
CA THR A 88 -13.01 -12.27 2.90
C THR A 88 -13.22 -12.99 4.24
N LEU A 89 -14.05 -14.03 4.23
CA LEU A 89 -14.34 -14.85 5.42
C LEU A 89 -13.10 -15.54 6.00
N ASN A 90 -12.03 -15.70 5.22
CA ASN A 90 -10.80 -16.40 5.62
C ASN A 90 -9.70 -15.44 6.10
N GLY A 91 -10.03 -14.19 6.43
CA GLY A 91 -9.06 -13.19 6.90
C GLY A 91 -8.20 -12.57 5.81
N LYS A 92 -8.38 -12.95 4.53
CA LYS A 92 -7.77 -12.24 3.39
C LYS A 92 -8.55 -10.99 3.06
N ILE A 93 -7.90 -10.05 2.39
CA ILE A 93 -8.56 -8.93 1.73
C ILE A 93 -8.63 -9.15 0.22
N SER A 94 -9.63 -8.55 -0.43
CA SER A 94 -9.70 -8.48 -1.89
C SER A 94 -9.08 -7.19 -2.40
N GLY A 95 -8.51 -7.25 -3.59
CA GLY A 95 -7.94 -6.08 -4.24
C GLY A 95 -8.96 -5.04 -4.66
N VAL A 96 -8.43 -3.84 -4.88
CA VAL A 96 -9.13 -2.73 -5.52
C VAL A 96 -9.00 -2.85 -7.03
N LEU A 97 -9.83 -2.11 -7.77
CA LEU A 97 -9.68 -2.00 -9.22
C LEU A 97 -8.38 -1.23 -9.55
N PRO A 98 -7.58 -1.68 -10.53
CA PRO A 98 -6.37 -0.96 -10.96
C PRO A 98 -6.63 0.50 -11.31
N GLU A 99 -7.76 0.78 -11.99
CA GLU A 99 -8.16 2.14 -12.37
C GLU A 99 -8.29 3.08 -11.16
N TYR A 100 -8.60 2.56 -9.98
CA TYR A 100 -8.67 3.37 -8.76
C TYR A 100 -7.30 3.74 -8.23
N LEU A 101 -6.31 2.86 -8.39
CA LEU A 101 -4.92 3.16 -8.04
C LEU A 101 -4.34 4.24 -8.95
N ASP A 102 -4.69 4.22 -10.24
CA ASP A 102 -4.30 5.27 -11.20
C ASP A 102 -4.87 6.64 -10.79
N VAL A 103 -6.14 6.70 -10.38
CA VAL A 103 -6.75 7.93 -9.87
C VAL A 103 -6.02 8.42 -8.63
N ILE A 104 -5.78 7.56 -7.64
CA ILE A 104 -5.10 7.94 -6.39
C ILE A 104 -3.65 8.38 -6.64
N TYR A 105 -2.95 7.73 -7.56
CA TYR A 105 -1.61 8.13 -7.95
C TYR A 105 -1.59 9.55 -8.51
N GLY A 106 -2.53 9.89 -9.40
CA GLY A 106 -2.66 11.23 -9.98
C GLY A 106 -3.05 12.34 -9.00
N LYS A 107 -3.50 11.99 -7.78
CA LYS A 107 -3.84 12.96 -6.72
C LYS A 107 -2.65 13.36 -5.86
N GLU A 108 -1.56 12.61 -5.91
CA GLU A 108 -0.32 12.87 -5.17
C GLU A 108 -0.51 13.00 -3.63
N ASN A 109 -1.58 12.39 -3.09
CA ASN A 109 -1.87 12.38 -1.65
C ASN A 109 -0.89 11.51 -0.84
N PHE A 110 -0.17 10.61 -1.53
CA PHE A 110 0.81 9.68 -0.96
C PHE A 110 2.15 9.85 -1.67
N ASP A 111 3.26 9.77 -0.93
CA ASP A 111 4.60 9.73 -1.53
C ASP A 111 4.84 8.40 -2.28
N PHE A 112 4.27 7.31 -1.77
CA PHE A 112 4.46 5.98 -2.36
C PHE A 112 3.18 5.17 -2.35
N ILE A 113 2.94 4.46 -3.46
CA ILE A 113 1.87 3.46 -3.58
C ILE A 113 2.53 2.12 -3.87
N LEU A 114 2.40 1.17 -2.95
CA LEU A 114 2.96 -0.16 -3.05
C LEU A 114 1.84 -1.15 -3.32
N VAL A 115 1.93 -1.89 -4.41
CA VAL A 115 0.85 -2.75 -4.91
C VAL A 115 1.33 -4.18 -5.01
N GLU A 116 0.65 -5.11 -4.35
CA GLU A 116 0.83 -6.54 -4.65
C GLU A 116 -0.02 -6.92 -5.86
N ALA A 117 0.63 -7.45 -6.89
CA ALA A 117 0.02 -7.87 -8.15
C ALA A 117 0.46 -9.30 -8.54
N ASP A 118 -0.31 -9.95 -9.40
CA ASP A 118 0.05 -11.19 -10.09
C ASP A 118 0.04 -10.98 -11.62
#